data_AF-A0A2M7Z3J4-F1
#
_entry.id   AF-A0A2M7Z3J4-F1
#
_cell.length_a   1.000
_cell.length_b   1.000
_cell.length_c   1.000
_cell.angle_alpha   90.00
_cell.angle_beta   90.00
_cell.angle_gamma   90.00
#
_symmetry.space_group_name_H-M   'P 1'
#
loop_
_entity.id
_entity.type
_entity.pdbx_description
1 polymer ?
#
loop_
_entity_poly.entity_id
_entity_poly.type
_entity_poly.pdbx_seq_one_letter_code
_entity_poly.pdbx_strand_id
1 'polypeptide(L)'
;MNKKTKLEKLAREIRNCKKCPLWKTRKNAVPGEGPVNAKIVIIGESPGREEDRRGHPFVGMSGKFLDKLLRKAGIKREEVFITSCLKCRPIICSKIK
;
A
#
# COMPACT_ATOMS: atom_id res chain seq x y z
N MET A 1 -16.07 -8.97 -16.26
CA MET A 1 -14.96 -8.97 -15.28
C MET A 1 -15.52 -8.82 -13.86
N ASN A 2 -15.20 -9.74 -12.95
CA ASN A 2 -15.58 -9.66 -11.53
C ASN A 2 -14.70 -8.64 -10.77
N LYS A 3 -15.08 -8.26 -9.54
CA LYS A 3 -14.32 -7.24 -8.77
C LYS A 3 -12.86 -7.66 -8.52
N LYS A 4 -12.61 -8.94 -8.26
CA LYS A 4 -11.26 -9.48 -7.98
C LYS A 4 -10.32 -9.25 -9.16
N THR A 5 -10.74 -9.64 -10.36
CA THR A 5 -9.97 -9.46 -11.59
C THR A 5 -9.73 -7.99 -11.94
N LYS A 6 -10.69 -7.10 -11.65
CA LYS A 6 -10.50 -5.64 -11.79
C LYS A 6 -9.40 -5.13 -10.85
N LEU A 7 -9.39 -5.58 -9.59
CA LEU A 7 -8.41 -5.16 -8.60
C LEU A 7 -7.00 -5.70 -8.90
N GLU A 8 -6.89 -6.95 -9.35
CA GLU A 8 -5.63 -7.54 -9.80
C GLU A 8 -5.07 -6.82 -11.03
N LYS A 9 -5.94 -6.46 -11.99
CA LYS A 9 -5.55 -5.64 -13.15
C LYS A 9 -5.00 -4.28 -12.69
N LEU A 10 -5.71 -3.59 -11.81
CA LEU A 10 -5.27 -2.31 -11.25
C LEU A 10 -3.94 -2.43 -10.51
N ALA A 11 -3.74 -3.49 -9.71
CA ALA A 11 -2.47 -3.74 -9.04
C ALA A 11 -1.31 -3.93 -10.03
N ARG A 12 -1.55 -4.60 -11.16
CA ARG A 12 -0.56 -4.75 -12.24
C ARG A 12 -0.23 -3.42 -12.92
N GLU A 13 -1.24 -2.58 -13.17
CA GLU A 13 -1.05 -1.24 -13.73
C GLU A 13 -0.24 -0.36 -12.78
N ILE A 14 -0.54 -0.39 -11.47
CA ILE A 14 0.20 0.36 -10.45
C ILE A 14 1.66 -0.08 -10.38
N ARG A 15 1.94 -1.39 -10.41
CA ARG A 15 3.32 -1.92 -10.40
C ARG A 15 4.16 -1.37 -11.54
N ASN A 16 3.56 -1.24 -12.73
CA ASN A 16 4.21 -0.73 -13.93
C ASN A 16 4.09 0.80 -14.12
N CYS A 17 3.45 1.51 -13.19
CA CYS A 17 3.20 2.94 -13.34
C CYS A 17 4.50 3.75 -13.41
N LYS A 18 4.57 4.66 -14.38
CA LYS A 18 5.66 5.62 -14.58
C LYS A 18 5.17 7.07 -14.71
N LYS A 19 3.96 7.37 -14.21
CA LYS A 19 3.30 8.68 -14.38
C LYS A 19 3.87 9.81 -13.52
N CYS A 20 4.75 9.53 -12.53
CA CYS A 20 5.39 10.56 -11.70
C CYS A 20 6.82 10.17 -11.28
N PRO A 21 7.72 11.13 -10.95
CA PRO A 21 9.13 10.85 -10.69
C PRO A 21 9.44 9.81 -9.60
N LEU A 22 8.51 9.57 -8.66
CA LEU A 22 8.66 8.57 -7.59
C LEU A 22 8.91 7.15 -8.13
N TRP A 23 8.50 6.89 -9.38
CA TRP A 23 8.75 5.60 -10.01
C TRP A 23 10.26 5.30 -10.13
N LYS A 24 11.09 6.33 -10.28
CA LYS A 24 12.54 6.20 -10.50
C LYS A 24 13.30 5.67 -9.27
N THR A 25 12.75 5.85 -8.07
CA THR A 25 13.46 5.62 -6.81
C THR A 25 12.88 4.48 -5.98
N ARG A 26 11.63 4.08 -6.22
CA ARG A 26 10.99 2.97 -5.51
C ARG A 26 11.70 1.65 -5.83
N LYS A 27 11.79 0.75 -4.84
CA LYS A 27 12.15 -0.64 -5.09
C LYS A 27 10.92 -1.45 -5.55
N ASN A 28 9.79 -1.27 -4.88
CA ASN A 28 8.52 -1.90 -5.26
C ASN A 28 7.38 -0.89 -5.16
N ALA A 29 6.44 -0.94 -6.11
CA ALA A 29 5.16 -0.25 -5.90
C ALA A 29 4.32 -1.04 -4.89
N VAL A 30 3.46 -0.32 -4.16
CA VAL A 30 2.55 -0.91 -3.15
C VAL A 30 1.11 -0.55 -3.50
N PRO A 31 0.40 -1.40 -4.29
CA PRO A 31 -0.98 -1.13 -4.70
C PRO A 31 -2.00 -1.13 -3.55
N GLY A 32 -1.81 -2.01 -2.57
CA GLY A 32 -2.77 -2.30 -1.51
C GLY A 32 -3.20 -3.78 -1.52
N GLU A 33 -3.67 -4.26 -0.37
CA GLU A 33 -3.94 -5.68 -0.12
C GLU A 33 -5.15 -5.85 0.80
N GLY A 34 -5.85 -6.99 0.65
CA GLY A 34 -7.02 -7.35 1.45
C GLY A 34 -8.16 -7.91 0.59
N PRO A 35 -9.31 -8.23 1.20
CA PRO A 35 -10.43 -8.81 0.50
C PRO A 35 -11.09 -7.78 -0.42
N VAL A 36 -11.51 -8.22 -1.60
CA VAL A 36 -12.18 -7.36 -2.59
C VAL A 36 -13.57 -6.87 -2.13
N ASN A 37 -14.14 -7.54 -1.14
CA ASN A 37 -15.40 -7.24 -0.48
C ASN A 37 -15.19 -6.71 0.95
N ALA A 38 -14.00 -6.19 1.27
CA ALA A 38 -13.75 -5.54 2.57
C ALA A 38 -14.81 -4.47 2.84
N LYS A 39 -15.39 -4.50 4.05
CA LYS A 39 -16.32 -3.45 4.51
C LYS A 39 -15.58 -2.20 5.00
N ILE A 40 -14.30 -2.36 5.38
CA ILE A 40 -13.44 -1.31 5.91
C ILE A 40 -12.22 -1.20 5.00
N VAL A 41 -11.91 0.03 4.60
CA VAL A 41 -10.72 0.37 3.84
C VAL A 41 -9.86 1.32 4.67
N ILE A 42 -8.59 0.99 4.83
CA ILE A 42 -7.61 1.78 5.56
C ILE A 42 -6.64 2.38 4.55
N ILE A 43 -6.53 3.71 4.55
CA ILE A 43 -5.71 4.45 3.60
C ILE A 43 -4.66 5.25 4.37
N GLY A 44 -3.39 4.91 4.18
CA GLY A 44 -2.25 5.68 4.65
C GLY A 44 -1.79 6.74 3.64
N GLU A 45 -0.79 7.53 4.00
CA GLU A 45 -0.23 8.56 3.12
C GLU A 45 0.62 7.95 1.99
N SER A 46 1.69 7.24 2.35
CA SER A 46 2.66 6.69 1.40
C SER A 46 3.38 5.43 1.93
N PRO A 47 4.00 4.62 1.06
CA PRO A 47 4.79 3.47 1.50
C PRO A 47 6.05 3.92 2.25
N GLY A 48 6.32 3.29 3.39
CA GLY A 48 7.58 3.46 4.12
C GLY A 48 8.71 2.60 3.56
N ARG A 49 9.85 2.57 4.26
CA ARG A 49 11.04 1.81 3.85
C ARG A 49 10.79 0.32 3.71
N GLU A 50 10.08 -0.26 4.67
CA GLU A 50 9.83 -1.69 4.70
C GLU A 50 8.78 -2.10 3.68
N GLU A 51 7.76 -1.25 3.48
CA GLU A 51 6.74 -1.41 2.47
C GLU A 51 7.35 -1.38 1.06
N ASP A 52 8.18 -0.38 0.76
CA ASP A 52 8.90 -0.29 -0.51
C ASP A 52 9.86 -1.47 -0.72
N ARG A 53 10.52 -1.95 0.34
CA ARG A 53 11.42 -3.11 0.25
C ARG A 53 10.68 -4.40 -0.06
N ARG A 54 9.49 -4.59 0.52
CA ARG A 54 8.74 -5.86 0.48
C ARG A 54 7.59 -5.87 -0.53
N GLY A 55 7.10 -4.72 -0.97
CA GLY A 55 5.95 -4.60 -1.88
C GLY A 55 4.58 -4.72 -1.22
N HIS A 56 4.53 -4.76 0.12
CA HIS A 56 3.32 -4.98 0.91
C HIS A 56 2.98 -3.75 1.76
N PRO A 57 1.69 -3.38 1.93
CA PRO A 57 1.28 -2.22 2.71
C PRO A 57 1.39 -2.47 4.22
N PHE A 58 1.80 -1.44 4.97
CA PHE A 58 1.80 -1.44 6.43
C PHE A 58 2.48 -2.69 7.05
N VAL A 59 3.74 -2.92 6.70
CA VAL A 59 4.58 -4.03 7.22
C VAL A 59 5.71 -3.55 8.14
N GLY A 60 5.94 -2.24 8.21
CA GLY A 60 6.87 -1.58 9.12
C GLY A 60 6.30 -1.34 10.53
N MET A 61 6.88 -0.39 11.26
CA MET A 61 6.45 -0.05 12.63
C MET A 61 5.02 0.48 12.70
N SER A 62 4.61 1.33 11.74
CA SER A 62 3.23 1.82 11.64
C SER A 62 2.25 0.67 11.38
N GLY A 63 2.65 -0.34 10.60
CA GLY A 63 1.90 -1.57 10.39
C GLY A 63 1.67 -2.37 11.66
N LYS A 64 2.74 -2.60 12.43
CA LYS A 64 2.63 -3.26 13.74
C LYS A 64 1.75 -2.49 14.73
N PHE A 65 1.78 -1.16 14.66
CA PHE A 65 0.89 -0.34 15.49
C PHE A 65 -0.57 -0.45 15.03
N LEU A 66 -0.82 -0.42 13.72
CA LEU A 66 -2.14 -0.66 13.14
C LEU A 66 -2.69 -2.03 13.57
N ASP A 67 -1.88 -3.09 13.55
CA ASP A 67 -2.30 -4.43 14.00
C ASP A 67 -2.73 -4.45 15.47
N LYS A 68 -2.07 -3.66 16.33
CA LYS A 68 -2.48 -3.50 17.73
C LYS A 68 -3.84 -2.79 17.83
N LEU A 69 -4.09 -1.77 17.01
CA LEU A 69 -5.37 -1.03 17.01
C LEU A 69 -6.51 -1.90 16.48
N LEU A 70 -6.29 -2.62 15.37
CA LEU A 70 -7.27 -3.55 14.81
C LEU A 70 -7.66 -4.62 15.83
N ARG A 71 -6.67 -5.22 16.51
CA ARG A 71 -6.92 -6.19 17.57
C ARG A 71 -7.72 -5.60 18.73
N LYS A 72 -7.41 -4.37 19.17
CA LYS A 72 -8.18 -3.68 20.22
C LYS A 72 -9.63 -3.41 19.79
N ALA A 73 -9.85 -3.14 18.52
CA ALA A 73 -11.18 -2.94 17.93
C ALA A 73 -11.92 -4.26 17.62
N GLY A 74 -11.31 -5.43 17.84
CA GLY A 74 -11.91 -6.73 17.51
C GLY A 74 -11.99 -7.02 16.01
N ILE A 75 -11.21 -6.32 15.18
CA ILE A 75 -11.21 -6.46 13.71
C ILE A 75 -9.98 -7.28 13.29
N LYS A 76 -10.16 -8.30 12.44
CA LYS A 76 -9.03 -9.05 11.90
C LYS A 76 -8.43 -8.31 10.70
N ARG A 77 -7.10 -8.39 10.54
CA ARG A 77 -6.41 -7.71 9.42
C ARG A 77 -6.87 -8.24 8.07
N GLU A 78 -7.23 -9.53 8.01
CA GLU A 78 -7.67 -10.20 6.79
C GLU A 78 -9.07 -9.75 6.34
N GLU A 79 -9.81 -9.02 7.19
CA GLU A 79 -11.16 -8.51 6.89
C GLU A 79 -11.15 -7.09 6.30
N VAL A 80 -10.00 -6.40 6.34
CA VAL A 80 -9.86 -5.01 5.89
C VAL A 80 -9.01 -4.92 4.63
N PHE A 81 -9.29 -3.92 3.79
CA PHE A 81 -8.43 -3.58 2.67
C PHE A 81 -7.49 -2.44 3.06
N ILE A 82 -6.19 -2.61 2.90
CA ILE A 82 -5.18 -1.64 3.32
C ILE A 82 -4.43 -1.13 2.09
N THR A 83 -4.31 0.19 1.96
CA THR A 83 -3.55 0.83 0.89
C THR A 83 -3.01 2.19 1.32
N SER A 84 -2.35 2.90 0.41
CA SER A 84 -1.86 4.27 0.62
C SER A 84 -2.21 5.18 -0.56
N CYS A 85 -2.32 6.49 -0.32
CA CYS A 85 -2.59 7.48 -1.37
C CYS A 85 -1.52 7.43 -2.47
N LEU A 86 -0.25 7.50 -2.06
CA LEU A 86 0.88 7.23 -2.96
C LEU A 86 1.14 5.73 -3.05
N LYS A 87 1.55 5.27 -4.23
CA LYS A 87 1.90 3.84 -4.46
C LYS A 87 3.40 3.59 -4.50
N CYS A 88 4.20 4.65 -4.38
CA CYS A 88 5.65 4.63 -4.43
C CYS A 88 6.16 5.39 -3.22
N ARG A 89 7.22 4.89 -2.58
CA ARG A 89 7.82 5.60 -1.45
C ARG A 89 8.43 6.94 -1.90
N PRO A 90 8.02 8.07 -1.31
CA PRO A 90 8.76 9.30 -1.44
C PRO A 90 10.06 9.18 -0.65
N ILE A 91 11.19 9.33 -1.34
CA ILE A 91 12.43 9.66 -0.66
C ILE A 91 12.58 11.17 -0.73
N ILE A 92 12.82 11.81 0.42
CA ILE A 92 13.21 13.23 0.43
C ILE A 92 14.52 13.30 -0.34
N CYS A 93 14.43 13.73 -1.58
CA CYS A 93 15.60 14.05 -2.37
C CYS A 93 15.88 15.53 -2.11
N SER A 94 16.86 15.83 -1.27
CA SER A 94 17.51 17.14 -1.19
C SER A 94 18.22 17.56 -2.49
N LYS A 95 17.94 16.87 -3.61
CA LYS A 95 18.58 17.04 -4.92
C LYS A 95 17.60 16.86 -6.09
N ILE A 96 16.35 17.30 -5.95
CA ILE A 96 15.59 17.72 -7.14
C ILE A 96 15.99 19.17 -7.38
N LYS A 97 17.06 19.34 -8.17
CA LYS A 97 17.25 20.57 -8.94
C LYS A 97 16.27 20.56 -10.11
#